data_AF-A0A7V5EYB5-F1
#
_entry.id   AF-A0A7V5EYB5-F1
#
_cell.length_a   1.000
_cell.length_b   1.000
_cell.length_c   1.000
_cell.angle_alpha   90.00
_cell.angle_beta   90.00
_cell.angle_gamma   90.00
#
_symmetry.space_group_name_H-M   'P 1'
#
loop_
_entity.id
_entity.type
_entity.pdbx_description
1 polymer ?
#
loop_
_entity_poly.entity_id
_entity_poly.type
_entity_poly.pdbx_seq_one_letter_code
_entity_poly.pdbx_strand_id
1 'polypeptide(L)'
;MGYLFVERLLEEARDRGDFDALPGSGEPLELADTGPGWWARRTLQEERRHERRAELLRRLRRELPRLVARRDRAGLEALAAAVRAWNDGAADDELPTVDVDELLRRAEERC
;
A
#
# COMPACT_ATOMS: atom_id res chain seq x y z
N MET A 1 -13.38 15.34 29.11
CA MET A 1 -14.85 15.40 29.15
C MET A 1 -15.35 15.58 27.71
N GLY A 2 -15.48 14.50 26.94
CA GLY A 2 -15.80 14.54 25.49
C GLY A 2 -16.63 13.35 24.98
N TYR A 3 -16.85 12.35 25.84
CA TYR A 3 -17.65 11.16 25.54
C TYR A 3 -19.13 11.49 25.27
N LEU A 4 -19.73 12.44 26.02
CA LEU A 4 -21.16 12.77 25.91
C LEU A 4 -21.57 13.39 24.56
N PHE A 5 -20.68 14.12 23.89
CA PHE A 5 -20.97 14.67 22.56
C PHE A 5 -20.93 13.59 21.49
N VAL A 6 -19.94 12.69 21.58
CA VAL A 6 -19.77 11.58 20.64
C VAL A 6 -20.92 10.57 20.79
N GLU A 7 -21.33 10.25 22.02
CA GLU A 7 -22.46 9.35 22.27
C GLU A 7 -23.76 9.90 21.70
N ARG A 8 -24.05 11.20 21.92
CA ARG A 8 -25.25 11.84 21.36
C ARG A 8 -25.24 11.83 19.83
N LEU A 9 -24.10 12.11 19.20
CA LEU A 9 -23.94 12.02 17.74
C LEU A 9 -24.20 10.61 17.22
N LEU A 10 -23.76 9.59 17.96
CA LEU A 10 -23.95 8.19 17.60
C LEU A 10 -25.42 7.79 17.68
N GLU A 11 -26.12 8.20 18.73
CA GLU A 11 -27.55 7.98 18.91
C GLU A 11 -28.36 8.66 17.79
N GLU A 12 -28.10 9.95 17.52
CA GLU A 12 -28.78 10.68 16.44
C GLU A 12 -28.54 10.05 15.06
N ALA A 13 -27.32 9.58 14.78
CA ALA A 13 -26.99 8.93 13.52
C ALA A 13 -27.68 7.56 13.38
N ARG A 14 -27.76 6.80 14.49
CA ARG A 14 -28.49 5.53 14.53
C ARG A 14 -29.99 5.76 14.29
N ASP A 15 -30.58 6.76 14.95
CA ASP A 15 -32.01 7.06 14.83
C ASP A 15 -32.40 7.56 13.42
N ARG A 16 -31.47 8.20 12.70
CA ARG A 16 -31.65 8.57 11.28
C ARG A 16 -31.48 7.40 10.30
N GLY A 17 -30.98 6.25 10.77
CA GLY A 17 -30.66 5.13 9.89
C GLY A 17 -29.41 5.37 9.04
N ASP A 18 -28.49 6.25 9.48
CA ASP A 18 -27.26 6.57 8.74
C ASP A 18 -26.36 5.31 8.50
N PHE A 19 -26.64 4.20 9.20
CA PHE A 19 -25.93 2.92 9.11
C PHE A 19 -26.66 1.80 8.35
N ASP A 20 -27.93 1.99 7.96
CA ASP A 20 -28.78 0.88 7.48
C ASP A 20 -28.40 0.39 6.07
N ALA A 21 -27.73 1.23 5.27
CA ALA A 21 -27.36 0.95 3.88
C ALA A 21 -25.88 1.20 3.59
N LEU A 22 -25.00 0.92 4.57
CA LEU A 22 -23.56 1.02 4.32
C LEU A 22 -23.13 0.08 3.18
N PRO A 23 -22.15 0.49 2.36
CA PRO A 23 -21.55 -0.40 1.37
C PRO A 23 -21.10 -1.71 2.04
N GLY A 24 -21.53 -2.86 1.50
CA GLY A 24 -21.27 -4.18 2.07
C GLY A 24 -22.23 -4.61 3.19
N SER A 25 -23.28 -3.83 3.50
CA SER A 25 -24.32 -4.23 4.47
C SER A 25 -25.00 -5.53 4.03
N GLY A 26 -24.98 -6.54 4.91
CA GLY A 26 -25.54 -7.87 4.63
C GLY A 26 -24.63 -8.80 3.84
N GLU A 27 -23.48 -8.35 3.35
CA GLU A 27 -22.49 -9.22 2.71
C GLU A 27 -21.70 -10.04 3.77
N PRO A 28 -21.39 -11.30 3.49
CA PRO A 28 -20.58 -12.11 4.39
C PRO A 28 -19.19 -11.48 4.58
N LEU A 29 -18.77 -11.35 5.84
CA LEU A 29 -17.38 -11.00 6.12
C LEU A 29 -16.50 -12.21 5.82
N GLU A 30 -15.52 -12.02 4.94
CA GLU A 30 -14.43 -12.96 4.67
C GLU A 30 -13.50 -13.04 5.89
N LEU A 31 -13.88 -13.85 6.88
CA LEU A 31 -13.15 -14.07 8.12
C LEU A 31 -12.25 -15.31 7.97
N ALA A 32 -10.99 -15.10 7.60
CA ALA A 32 -9.99 -16.18 7.58
C ALA A 32 -9.62 -16.69 8.99
N ASP A 33 -9.85 -15.88 10.02
CA ASP A 33 -9.61 -16.17 11.43
C ASP A 33 -10.75 -15.55 12.26
N THR A 34 -11.42 -16.36 13.08
CA THR A 34 -12.53 -15.94 13.95
C THR A 34 -12.13 -15.81 15.42
N GLY A 35 -10.85 -16.04 15.74
CA GLY A 35 -10.33 -15.93 17.09
C GLY A 35 -10.39 -14.49 17.61
N PRO A 36 -10.49 -14.28 18.95
CA PRO A 36 -10.49 -12.95 19.55
C PRO A 36 -9.33 -12.08 19.03
N GLY A 37 -9.63 -10.84 18.63
CA GLY A 37 -8.64 -9.90 18.10
C GLY A 37 -8.18 -10.12 16.65
N TRP A 38 -8.90 -10.93 15.86
CA TRP A 38 -8.60 -11.14 14.43
C TRP A 38 -8.51 -9.84 13.64
N TRP A 39 -9.40 -8.88 13.92
CA TRP A 39 -9.44 -7.58 13.26
C TRP A 39 -8.15 -6.79 13.52
N ALA A 40 -7.67 -6.77 14.77
CA ALA A 40 -6.45 -6.06 15.14
C ALA A 40 -5.22 -6.70 14.49
N ARG A 41 -5.16 -8.04 14.43
CA ARG A 41 -4.09 -8.76 13.71
C ARG A 41 -4.10 -8.43 12.22
N ARG A 42 -5.28 -8.42 11.60
CA ARG A 42 -5.46 -8.06 10.19
C ARG A 42 -5.01 -6.63 9.92
N THR A 43 -5.48 -5.65 10.69
CA THR A 43 -5.05 -4.25 10.57
C THR A 43 -3.55 -4.11 10.75
N LEU A 44 -2.93 -4.79 11.72
CA LEU A 44 -1.47 -4.77 11.89
C LEU A 44 -0.71 -5.36 10.69
N GLN A 45 -1.23 -6.41 10.05
CA GLN A 45 -0.63 -6.97 8.84
C GLN A 45 -0.74 -6.01 7.66
N GLU A 46 -1.89 -5.36 7.49
CA GLU A 46 -2.15 -4.34 6.47
C GLU A 46 -1.22 -3.12 6.67
N GLU A 47 -1.13 -2.59 7.89
CA GLU A 47 -0.22 -1.48 8.21
C GLU A 47 1.25 -1.83 7.97
N ARG A 48 1.71 -3.01 8.43
CA ARG A 48 3.08 -3.47 8.15
C ARG A 48 3.35 -3.61 6.66
N ARG A 49 2.34 -3.99 5.88
CA ARG A 49 2.46 -4.04 4.42
C ARG A 49 2.63 -2.63 3.86
N HIS A 50 1.79 -1.68 4.26
CA HIS A 50 1.93 -0.28 3.83
C HIS A 50 3.29 0.33 4.20
N GLU A 51 3.82 0.03 5.38
CA GLU A 51 5.17 0.46 5.79
C GLU A 51 6.27 -0.11 4.89
N ARG A 52 6.22 -1.41 4.58
CA ARG A 52 7.19 -2.06 3.67
C ARG A 52 7.13 -1.45 2.28
N ARG A 53 5.92 -1.17 1.78
CA ARG A 53 5.71 -0.48 0.51
C ARG A 53 6.36 0.90 0.51
N ALA A 54 6.08 1.70 1.54
CA ALA A 54 6.61 3.04 1.68
C ALA A 54 8.15 3.03 1.71
N GLU A 55 8.76 2.03 2.35
CA GLU A 55 10.20 1.87 2.37
C GLU A 55 10.76 1.55 0.97
N LEU A 56 10.12 0.66 0.21
CA LEU A 56 10.54 0.36 -1.15
C LEU A 56 10.42 1.57 -2.08
N LEU A 57 9.37 2.39 -1.92
CA LEU A 57 9.23 3.68 -2.62
C LEU A 57 10.32 4.68 -2.25
N ARG A 58 10.65 4.81 -0.95
CA ARG A 58 11.76 5.66 -0.50
C ARG A 58 13.07 5.20 -1.12
N ARG A 59 13.31 3.89 -1.14
CA ARG A 59 14.48 3.29 -1.78
C ARG A 59 14.54 3.60 -3.26
N LEU A 60 13.43 3.41 -4.01
CA LEU A 60 13.34 3.76 -5.43
C LEU A 60 13.70 5.22 -5.67
N ARG A 61 13.04 6.15 -4.97
CA ARG A 61 13.30 7.59 -5.10
C ARG A 61 14.75 7.96 -4.80
N ARG A 62 15.37 7.27 -3.84
CA ARG A 62 16.75 7.49 -3.43
C ARG A 62 17.74 6.91 -4.43
N GLU A 63 17.62 5.64 -4.79
CA GLU A 63 18.67 4.89 -5.48
C GLU A 63 18.58 5.01 -7.00
N LEU A 64 17.36 5.02 -7.56
CA LEU A 64 17.15 5.04 -9.01
C LEU A 64 17.95 6.13 -9.75
N PRO A 65 17.91 7.44 -9.36
CA PRO A 65 18.67 8.45 -10.07
C PRO A 65 20.19 8.25 -9.99
N ARG A 66 20.69 7.70 -8.87
CA ARG A 66 22.13 7.43 -8.67
C ARG A 66 22.59 6.28 -9.55
N LEU A 67 21.78 5.23 -9.65
CA LEU A 67 22.07 4.05 -10.48
C LEU A 67 22.02 4.40 -11.97
N VAL A 68 21.02 5.18 -12.39
CA VAL A 68 20.92 5.70 -13.76
C VAL A 68 22.12 6.58 -14.11
N ALA A 69 22.51 7.53 -13.25
CA ALA A 69 23.65 8.41 -13.50
C ALA A 69 24.97 7.66 -13.66
N ARG A 70 25.15 6.55 -12.92
CA ARG A 70 26.34 5.69 -13.00
C ARG A 70 26.24 4.62 -14.08
N ARG A 71 25.08 4.50 -14.75
CA ARG A 71 24.74 3.42 -15.68
C ARG A 71 24.96 2.03 -15.08
N ASP A 72 24.64 1.90 -13.79
CA ASP A 72 24.78 0.65 -13.04
C ASP A 72 23.61 -0.28 -13.34
N ARG A 73 23.77 -1.09 -14.39
CA ARG A 73 22.76 -2.05 -14.84
C ARG A 73 22.40 -3.06 -13.76
N ALA A 74 23.40 -3.63 -13.08
CA ALA A 74 23.17 -4.65 -12.06
C ALA A 74 22.34 -4.10 -10.88
N GLY A 75 22.63 -2.88 -10.44
CA GLY A 75 21.84 -2.20 -9.41
C GLY A 75 20.41 -1.90 -9.85
N LEU A 76 20.21 -1.47 -11.11
CA LEU A 76 18.88 -1.23 -11.68
C LEU A 76 18.06 -2.53 -11.79
N GLU A 77 18.67 -3.62 -12.23
CA GLU A 77 18.04 -4.93 -12.33
C GLU A 77 17.62 -5.46 -10.95
N ALA A 78 18.46 -5.30 -9.93
CA ALA A 78 18.14 -5.68 -8.56
C ALA A 78 16.95 -4.87 -8.00
N LEU A 79 16.91 -3.56 -8.28
CA LEU A 79 15.81 -2.69 -7.85
C LEU A 79 14.51 -3.02 -8.61
N ALA A 80 14.59 -3.28 -9.91
CA ALA A 80 13.46 -3.71 -10.72
C ALA A 80 12.91 -5.07 -10.28
N ALA A 81 13.78 -6.01 -9.91
CA ALA A 81 13.38 -7.30 -9.37
C ALA A 81 12.64 -7.17 -8.03
N ALA A 82 13.09 -6.29 -7.14
CA ALA A 82 12.38 -6.00 -5.89
C ALA A 82 10.98 -5.41 -6.12
N VAL A 83 10.83 -4.52 -7.11
CA VAL A 83 9.53 -3.96 -7.51
C VAL A 83 8.62 -5.04 -8.10
N ARG A 84 9.13 -5.88 -9.00
CA ARG A 84 8.36 -6.99 -9.58
C ARG A 84 7.88 -7.95 -8.50
N ALA A 85 8.75 -8.37 -7.60
CA ALA A 85 8.40 -9.26 -6.51
C ALA A 85 7.33 -8.66 -5.56
N TRP A 86 7.28 -7.33 -5.41
CA TRP A 86 6.19 -6.67 -4.70
C TRP A 86 4.88 -6.73 -5.48
N ASN A 87 4.91 -6.33 -6.76
CA ASN A 87 3.74 -6.26 -7.63
C ASN A 87 3.11 -7.64 -7.86
N ASP A 88 3.90 -8.72 -7.94
CA ASP A 88 3.40 -10.09 -8.06
C ASP A 88 2.46 -10.50 -6.90
N GLY A 89 2.58 -9.83 -5.74
CA GLY A 89 1.72 -10.03 -4.57
C GLY A 89 0.73 -8.90 -4.29
N ALA A 90 0.64 -7.88 -5.15
CA ALA A 90 -0.18 -6.69 -4.92
C ALA A 90 -1.38 -6.61 -5.87
N ALA A 91 -2.59 -6.53 -5.30
CA ALA A 91 -3.83 -6.35 -6.07
C ALA A 91 -4.15 -4.86 -6.30
N ASP A 92 -4.15 -4.05 -5.24
CA ASP A 92 -4.49 -2.60 -5.31
C ASP A 92 -3.34 -1.68 -4.83
N ASP A 93 -2.16 -2.27 -4.60
CA ASP A 93 -0.97 -1.65 -4.02
C ASP A 93 0.21 -1.83 -4.98
N GLU A 94 0.03 -1.51 -6.25
CA GLU A 94 1.14 -1.65 -7.20
C GLU A 94 2.15 -0.52 -7.06
N LEU A 95 3.43 -0.85 -7.28
CA LEU A 95 4.53 0.09 -7.42
C LEU A 95 4.81 0.37 -8.89
N PRO A 96 5.33 1.57 -9.24
CA PRO A 96 5.71 1.87 -10.61
C PRO A 96 6.78 0.90 -11.11
N THR A 97 6.48 0.21 -12.21
CA THR A 97 7.41 -0.72 -12.86
C THR A 97 8.68 0.01 -13.32
N VAL A 98 9.83 -0.63 -13.13
CA VAL A 98 11.14 -0.12 -13.52
C VAL A 98 11.62 -0.89 -14.75
N ASP A 99 11.62 -0.23 -15.91
CA ASP A 99 12.20 -0.74 -17.15
C ASP A 99 13.68 -0.33 -17.23
N VAL A 100 14.57 -1.31 -17.07
CA VAL A 100 16.02 -1.06 -17.00
C VAL A 100 16.57 -0.62 -18.35
N ASP A 101 16.15 -1.27 -19.44
CA ASP A 101 16.68 -1.01 -20.77
C ASP A 101 16.26 0.39 -21.25
N GLU A 102 14.99 0.75 -21.02
CA GLU A 102 14.48 2.09 -21.33
C GLU A 102 15.19 3.19 -20.52
N LEU A 103 15.45 2.95 -19.23
CA LEU A 103 16.14 3.91 -18.38
C LEU A 103 17.59 4.14 -18.83
N LEU A 104 18.30 3.08 -19.23
CA LEU A 104 19.67 3.19 -19.73
C LEU A 104 19.70 3.87 -21.10
N ARG A 105 18.79 3.51 -22.02
CA ARG A 105 18.65 4.16 -23.33
C ARG A 105 18.42 5.66 -23.20
N ARG A 106 17.49 6.09 -22.34
CA ARG A 106 17.24 7.52 -22.07
C ARG A 106 18.44 8.24 -21.46
N ALA A 107 19.27 7.53 -20.69
CA ALA A 107 20.48 8.11 -20.10
C ALA A 107 21.61 8.27 -21.15
N GLU A 108 21.61 7.47 -22.21
CA GLU A 108 22.54 7.61 -23.35
C GLU A 108 22.16 8.80 -24.23
N GLU A 109 20.87 9.00 -24.49
CA GLU A 109 20.34 10.08 -25.35
C GLU A 109 20.50 11.49 -24.77
N ARG A 110 20.79 11.61 -23.47
CA ARG A 110 20.96 12.89 -22.77
C ARG A 110 22.43 13.34 -22.66
N CYS A 111 23.37 12.57 -23.22
CA CYS A 111 24.77 12.95 -23.38
C CYS A 111 25.03 13.56 -24.75
#